data_AF-A0A3L8Q3B0-F1
#
_entry.id   AF-A0A3L8Q3B0-F1
#
_cell.length_a   1.000
_cell.length_b   1.000
_cell.length_c   1.000
_cell.angle_alpha   90.00
_cell.angle_beta   90.00
_cell.angle_gamma   90.00
#
_symmetry.space_group_name_H-M   'P 1'
#
loop_
_entity.id
_entity.type
_entity.pdbx_description
1 polymer ?
#
loop_
_entity_poly.entity_id
_entity_poly.type
_entity_poly.pdbx_seq_one_letter_code
_entity_poly.pdbx_strand_id
1 'polypeptide(L)'
;MDLTLMRARLQEKLSPHYRSPEEFARDGWRLLRQFHRLTEDKADVQSILELQRFLESRLSAVFGDQKFSRLLLDPEEALEVPPGS
;
A
#
# COMPACT_ATOMS: atom_id res chain seq x y z
N MET A 1 -2.03 0.76 10.34
CA MET A 1 -1.46 -0.46 9.74
C MET A 1 0.02 -0.44 10.06
N ASP A 2 0.63 -1.58 10.36
CA ASP A 2 2.07 -1.68 10.61
C ASP A 2 2.60 -3.05 10.15
N LEU A 3 3.91 -3.18 10.00
CA LEU A 3 4.55 -4.41 9.50
C LEU A 3 4.38 -5.60 10.46
N THR A 4 4.25 -5.35 11.76
CA THR A 4 4.05 -6.41 12.76
C THR A 4 2.66 -7.02 12.58
N LEU A 5 1.64 -6.18 12.40
CA LEU A 5 0.27 -6.60 12.12
C LEU A 5 0.18 -7.38 10.80
N MET A 6 0.78 -6.86 9.73
CA MET A 6 0.82 -7.55 8.43
C MET A 6 1.50 -8.91 8.54
N ARG A 7 2.63 -9.00 9.26
CA ARG A 7 3.34 -10.26 9.50
C ARG A 7 2.47 -11.26 10.27
N ALA A 8 1.77 -10.82 11.31
CA ALA A 8 0.90 -11.68 12.10
C ALA A 8 -0.26 -12.24 11.27
N ARG A 9 -0.87 -11.42 10.40
CA ARG A 9 -1.92 -11.85 9.47
C ARG A 9 -1.41 -12.80 8.39
N LEU A 10 -0.20 -12.58 7.87
CA LEU A 10 0.47 -13.49 6.92
C LEU A 10 0.80 -14.84 7.54
N GLN A 11 1.18 -14.87 8.82
CA GLN A 11 1.52 -16.09 9.55
C GLN A 11 0.29 -16.79 10.16
N GLU A 12 -0.92 -16.33 9.85
CA GLU A 12 -2.18 -16.85 10.40
C GLU A 12 -2.26 -16.79 11.95
N LYS A 13 -1.39 -15.98 12.58
CA LYS A 13 -1.39 -15.74 14.03
C LYS A 13 -2.49 -14.77 14.46
N LEU A 14 -3.07 -14.06 13.50
CA LEU A 14 -4.14 -13.10 13.72
C LEU A 14 -5.25 -13.32 12.69
N SER A 15 -6.49 -13.32 13.16
CA SER A 15 -7.68 -13.33 12.31
C SER A 15 -8.24 -11.92 12.09
N PRO A 16 -8.72 -11.59 10.87
CA PRO A 16 -8.71 -12.44 9.68
C PRO A 16 -7.32 -12.49 9.01
N HIS A 17 -6.88 -13.69 8.62
CA HIS A 17 -5.68 -13.86 7.79
C HIS A 17 -5.92 -13.37 6.36
N TYR A 18 -4.85 -13.16 5.59
CA TYR A 18 -4.98 -12.78 4.18
C TYR A 18 -5.57 -13.94 3.38
N ARG A 19 -6.55 -13.64 2.53
CA ARG A 19 -7.20 -14.61 1.63
C ARG A 19 -6.75 -14.45 0.18
N SER A 20 -6.13 -13.32 -0.15
CA SER A 20 -5.57 -13.08 -1.47
C SER A 20 -4.34 -12.16 -1.42
N PRO A 21 -3.48 -12.22 -2.44
CA PRO A 21 -2.37 -11.27 -2.61
C PRO A 21 -2.79 -9.80 -2.58
N GLU A 22 -3.97 -9.48 -3.10
CA GLU A 22 -4.51 -8.12 -3.15
C GLU A 22 -4.79 -7.56 -1.77
N GLU A 23 -5.27 -8.39 -0.83
CA GLU A 23 -5.50 -7.96 0.55
C GLU A 23 -4.18 -7.59 1.24
N PHE A 24 -3.12 -8.40 1.03
CA PHE A 24 -1.79 -8.12 1.53
C PHE A 24 -1.21 -6.84 0.90
N ALA A 25 -1.30 -6.71 -0.42
CA ALA A 25 -0.83 -5.53 -1.15
C ALA A 25 -1.55 -4.25 -0.68
N ARG A 26 -2.87 -4.30 -0.47
CA ARG A 26 -3.66 -3.17 0.04
C ARG A 26 -3.20 -2.71 1.41
N ASP A 27 -2.84 -3.63 2.30
CA ASP A 27 -2.30 -3.29 3.62
C ASP A 27 -0.91 -2.66 3.51
N GLY A 28 -0.04 -3.16 2.63
CA GLY A 28 1.26 -2.56 2.34
C GLY A 28 1.13 -1.12 1.82
N TRP A 29 0.17 -0.89 0.92
CA TRP A 29 -0.13 0.44 0.41
C TRP A 29 -0.70 1.38 1.48
N ARG A 30 -1.60 0.88 2.34
CA ARG A 30 -2.09 1.67 3.48
C ARG A 30 -0.96 2.06 4.44
N LEU A 31 -0.04 1.16 4.73
CA LEU A 31 1.13 1.45 5.55
C LEU A 31 1.98 2.58 4.95
N LEU A 32 2.32 2.49 3.66
CA LEU A 32 3.14 3.51 2.99
C LEU A 32 2.43 4.87 2.90
N ARG A 33 1.10 4.89 2.69
CA ARG A 33 0.31 6.14 2.74
C ARG A 33 0.29 6.76 4.13
N GLN A 34 0.18 5.95 5.18
CA GLN A 34 0.26 6.44 6.56
C GLN A 34 1.63 7.06 6.85
N PHE A 35 2.72 6.45 6.38
CA PHE A 35 4.04 7.06 6.48
C PHE A 35 4.11 8.38 5.71
N HIS A 36 3.66 8.41 4.45
CA HIS A 36 3.70 9.64 3.65
C HIS A 36 2.93 10.79 4.30
N ARG A 37 1.73 10.53 4.83
CA ARG A 37 0.90 11.56 5.50
C ARG A 37 1.52 12.10 6.79
N LEU A 38 2.28 11.28 7.52
CA LEU A 38 2.89 11.67 8.79
C LEU A 38 4.28 12.27 8.62
N THR A 39 4.81 12.31 7.39
CA THR A 39 6.18 12.73 7.12
C THR A 39 6.21 14.12 6.51
N GLU A 40 6.91 15.04 7.17
CA GLU A 40 7.13 16.41 6.67
C GLU A 40 8.55 16.60 6.12
N ASP A 41 9.49 15.70 6.47
CA ASP A 41 10.87 15.74 6.01
C ASP A 41 11.03 15.21 4.57
N LYS A 42 11.76 15.96 3.74
CA LYS A 42 11.93 15.64 2.31
C LYS A 42 12.73 14.36 2.06
N ALA A 43 13.73 14.06 2.89
CA ALA A 43 14.54 12.85 2.77
C ALA A 43 13.71 11.61 3.15
N ASP A 44 12.87 11.74 4.17
CA ASP A 44 11.94 10.68 4.54
C ASP A 44 10.85 10.48 3.48
N VAL A 45 10.30 11.56 2.87
CA VAL A 45 9.39 11.47 1.73
C VAL A 45 10.03 10.71 0.57
N GLN A 46 11.28 11.01 0.23
CA GLN A 46 12.00 10.32 -0.84
C GLN A 46 12.18 8.83 -0.52
N SER A 47 12.54 8.50 0.72
CA SER A 47 12.67 7.11 1.19
C SER A 47 11.34 6.35 1.07
N ILE A 48 10.21 7.02 1.36
CA ILE A 48 8.87 6.43 1.21
C ILE A 48 8.54 6.18 -0.26
N LEU A 49 8.87 7.09 -1.17
CA LEU A 49 8.68 6.89 -2.61
C LEU A 49 9.51 5.71 -3.14
N GLU A 50 10.73 5.54 -2.65
CA GLU A 50 11.58 4.38 -2.98
C GLU A 50 10.97 3.07 -2.46
N LEU A 51 10.43 3.07 -1.24
CA LEU A 51 9.72 1.93 -0.68
C LEU A 51 8.46 1.56 -1.48
N GLN A 52 7.70 2.56 -1.98
CA GLN A 52 6.56 2.33 -2.86
C GLN A 52 6.97 1.63 -4.16
N ARG A 53 8.04 2.10 -4.81
CA ARG A 53 8.57 1.49 -6.04
C ARG A 53 9.09 0.08 -5.78
N PHE A 54 9.81 -0.11 -4.67
CA PHE A 54 10.29 -1.42 -4.25
C PHE A 54 9.15 -2.40 -4.03
N LEU A 55 8.09 -1.98 -3.32
CA LEU A 55 6.93 -2.82 -3.06
C LEU A 55 6.23 -3.23 -4.36
N GLU A 56 5.95 -2.29 -5.27
CA GLU A 56 5.32 -2.60 -6.57
C GLU A 56 6.20 -3.58 -7.37
N SER A 57 7.50 -3.33 -7.47
CA SER A 57 8.43 -4.22 -8.18
C SER A 57 8.42 -5.64 -7.62
N ARG A 58 8.40 -5.78 -6.29
CA ARG A 58 8.34 -7.09 -5.63
C ARG A 58 7.00 -7.78 -5.85
N LEU A 59 5.89 -7.06 -5.73
CA LEU A 59 4.56 -7.62 -5.97
C LEU A 59 4.39 -8.07 -7.42
N SER A 60 4.81 -7.25 -8.38
CA SER A 60 4.79 -7.61 -9.81
C SER A 60 5.68 -8.82 -10.11
N ALA A 61 6.85 -8.94 -9.48
CA ALA A 61 7.73 -10.09 -9.67
C ALA A 61 7.14 -11.39 -9.09
N VAL A 62 6.45 -11.32 -7.94
CA VAL A 62 5.89 -12.50 -7.26
C VAL A 62 4.55 -12.93 -7.88
N PHE A 63 3.72 -11.98 -8.32
CA PHE A 63 2.34 -12.25 -8.77
C PHE A 63 2.12 -12.03 -10.29
N GLY A 64 3.18 -12.04 -11.10
CA GLY A 64 3.07 -12.13 -12.56
C GLY A 64 2.71 -10.82 -13.28
N ASP A 65 3.51 -9.77 -13.07
CA ASP A 65 3.38 -8.41 -13.63
C ASP A 65 2.01 -7.75 -13.46
N GLN A 66 1.20 -8.27 -12.54
CA GLN A 66 0.02 -7.57 -12.05
C GLN A 66 0.45 -6.25 -11.40
N LYS A 67 -0.20 -5.16 -11.79
CA LYS A 67 -0.04 -3.85 -11.16
C LYS A 67 -0.93 -3.78 -9.94
N PHE A 68 -0.31 -3.72 -8.76
CA PHE A 68 -1.02 -3.57 -7.48
C PHE A 68 -1.18 -2.11 -7.11
N SER A 69 -0.46 -1.21 -7.78
CA SER A 69 -0.64 0.23 -7.73
C SER A 69 -2.08 0.68 -8.01
N ARG A 70 -2.89 -0.06 -8.76
CA ARG A 70 -4.34 0.23 -8.90
C ARG A 70 -5.11 0.20 -7.58
N LEU A 71 -4.59 -0.50 -6.56
CA LEU A 71 -5.15 -0.55 -5.21
C LEU A 71 -4.82 0.71 -4.39
N LEU A 72 -3.94 1.58 -4.90
CA LEU A 72 -3.65 2.89 -4.31
C LEU A 72 -4.73 3.92 -4.62
N LEU A 73 -5.50 3.73 -5.68
CA LEU A 73 -6.65 4.58 -5.97
C LEU A 73 -7.69 4.31 -4.89
N ASP A 74 -7.71 5.12 -3.84
CA ASP A 74 -8.86 5.13 -2.94
C ASP A 74 -10.08 5.54 -3.79
N PRO A 75 -11.22 4.84 -3.68
CA PRO A 75 -12.45 5.31 -4.29
C PRO A 75 -12.87 6.70 -3.75
N GLU A 76 -12.34 7.14 -2.60
CA GLU A 76 -12.52 8.51 -2.09
C GLU A 76 -11.69 9.56 -2.84
N GLU A 77 -10.46 9.27 -3.28
CA GLU A 77 -9.66 10.21 -4.11
C GLU A 77 -10.18 10.29 -5.56
N ALA A 78 -10.78 9.22 -6.07
CA ALA A 78 -11.43 9.24 -7.38
C ALA A 78 -12.74 10.07 -7.40
N LEU A 79 -13.28 10.44 -6.23
CA LEU A 79 -14.51 11.22 -6.09
C LEU A 79 -14.28 12.73 -5.98
N GLU A 80 -13.02 13.20 -5.94
CA GLU A 80 -12.71 14.63 -6.14
C GLU A 80 -12.68 14.97 -7.64
N VAL A 81 -13.82 14.74 -8.31
CA VAL A 81 -14.11 15.49 -9.54
C VAL A 81 -14.49 16.90 -9.08
N PRO A 82 -13.72 17.96 -9.39
CA PRO A 82 -14.17 19.30 -9.08
C PRO A 82 -15.51 19.54 -9.82
N PRO A 83 -16.53 20.12 -9.17
CA PRO A 83 -17.73 20.52 -9.89
C PRO A 83 -17.28 21.49 -10.99
N GLY A 84 -17.81 21.26 -12.19
CA GLY A 84 -17.33 21.88 -13.42
C GLY A 84 -17.14 23.39 -13.34
N SER A 85 -16.27 23.88 -14.22
CA SER A 85 -16.25 25.26 -14.69
C SER A 85 -16.41 25.25 -16.20
#